data_AF-A0A9Q0LNY3-F1
#
_entry.id   AF-A0A9Q0LNY3-F1
#
_cell.length_a   1.000
_cell.length_b   1.000
_cell.length_c   1.000
_cell.angle_alpha   90.00
_cell.angle_beta   90.00
_cell.angle_gamma   90.00
#
_symmetry.space_group_name_H-M   'P 1'
#
loop_
_entity.id
_entity.type
_entity.pdbx_description
1 polymer ?
#
loop_
_entity_poly.entity_id
_entity_poly.type
_entity_poly.pdbx_seq_one_letter_code
_entity_poly.pdbx_strand_id
1 'polypeptide(L)'
;MQIKFKMQNQNENEKKNLEKKVTKNLIKDYSNLLNENSFKDFSIFVENESNPFEIKVHKSILSLRSPFFNKFLREQNETDKIFLNQFNKKEMESILKYIYYGNISFENQENLIQLLEISIYFKLDLLKEIIQKKF
;
A
#
# COMPACT_ATOMS: atom_id res chain seq x y z
N MET A 1 -39.07 -5.14 -26.45
CA MET A 1 -38.07 -4.12 -26.05
C MET A 1 -37.62 -4.27 -24.60
N GLN A 2 -38.54 -4.50 -23.64
CA GLN A 2 -38.22 -4.59 -22.19
C GLN A 2 -37.38 -5.82 -21.75
N ILE A 3 -37.53 -6.98 -22.41
CA ILE A 3 -36.80 -8.21 -22.06
C ILE A 3 -35.30 -8.10 -22.37
N LYS A 4 -34.93 -7.54 -23.53
CA LYS A 4 -33.51 -7.31 -23.90
C LYS A 4 -32.81 -6.36 -22.93
N PHE A 5 -33.51 -5.32 -22.46
CA PHE A 5 -32.98 -4.36 -21.48
C PHE A 5 -32.74 -5.00 -20.10
N LYS A 6 -33.65 -5.86 -19.61
CA LYS A 6 -33.44 -6.62 -18.36
C LYS A 6 -32.25 -7.57 -18.44
N MET A 7 -32.08 -8.29 -19.55
CA MET A 7 -30.95 -9.20 -19.76
C MET A 7 -29.60 -8.45 -19.79
N GLN A 8 -29.56 -7.27 -20.43
CA GLN A 8 -28.35 -6.44 -20.45
C GLN A 8 -27.93 -5.99 -19.05
N ASN A 9 -28.87 -5.49 -18.24
CA ASN A 9 -28.58 -5.07 -16.86
C ASN A 9 -28.15 -6.24 -15.96
N GLN A 10 -28.70 -7.43 -16.18
CA GLN A 10 -28.33 -8.63 -15.42
C GLN A 10 -26.89 -9.08 -15.75
N ASN A 11 -26.52 -9.09 -17.03
CA ASN A 11 -25.16 -9.39 -17.48
C ASN A 11 -24.14 -8.37 -16.96
N GLU A 12 -24.48 -7.08 -16.92
CA GLU A 12 -23.61 -6.04 -16.35
C GLU A 12 -23.39 -6.21 -14.83
N ASN A 13 -24.43 -6.60 -14.10
CA ASN A 13 -24.33 -6.86 -12.66
C ASN A 13 -23.47 -8.10 -12.36
N GLU A 14 -23.63 -9.17 -13.13
CA GLU A 14 -22.79 -10.37 -13.02
C GLU A 14 -21.33 -10.06 -13.32
N LYS A 15 -21.05 -9.28 -14.38
CA LYS A 15 -19.71 -8.80 -14.70
C LYS A 15 -19.10 -7.99 -13.54
N LYS A 16 -19.83 -7.02 -12.99
CA LYS A 16 -19.37 -6.21 -11.84
C LYS A 16 -19.09 -7.07 -10.60
N ASN A 17 -19.90 -8.09 -10.35
CA ASN A 17 -19.70 -9.02 -9.23
C ASN A 17 -18.44 -9.87 -9.43
N LEU A 18 -18.20 -10.33 -10.65
CA LEU A 18 -16.99 -11.08 -10.97
C LEU A 18 -15.74 -10.20 -10.81
N GLU A 19 -15.76 -8.97 -11.32
CA GLU A 19 -14.67 -7.99 -11.16
C GLU A 19 -14.38 -7.73 -9.67
N LYS A 20 -15.42 -7.54 -8.84
CA LYS A 20 -15.26 -7.40 -7.39
C LYS A 20 -14.59 -8.63 -6.75
N LYS A 21 -14.98 -9.84 -7.17
CA LYS A 21 -14.41 -11.09 -6.66
C LYS A 21 -12.93 -11.23 -7.05
N VAL A 22 -12.59 -10.89 -8.29
CA VAL A 22 -11.20 -10.87 -8.79
C VAL A 22 -10.37 -9.88 -7.97
N THR A 23 -10.85 -8.64 -7.80
CA THR A 23 -10.15 -7.63 -7.00
C THR A 23 -9.97 -8.06 -5.55
N LYS A 24 -10.99 -8.68 -4.94
CA LYS A 24 -10.91 -9.19 -3.56
C LYS A 24 -9.86 -10.29 -3.41
N ASN A 25 -9.76 -11.19 -4.38
CA ASN A 25 -8.72 -12.22 -4.38
C ASN A 25 -7.33 -11.58 -4.51
N LEU A 26 -7.15 -10.63 -5.42
CA LEU A 26 -5.88 -9.92 -5.58
C LEU A 26 -5.43 -9.23 -4.28
N ILE A 27 -6.35 -8.52 -3.61
CA ILE A 27 -6.09 -7.88 -2.30
C ILE A 27 -5.65 -8.92 -1.27
N LYS A 28 -6.30 -10.08 -1.24
CA LYS A 28 -5.95 -11.18 -0.34
C LYS A 28 -4.55 -11.72 -0.64
N ASP A 29 -4.23 -11.94 -1.90
CA ASP A 29 -2.93 -12.49 -2.31
C ASP A 29 -1.78 -11.53 -1.92
N TYR A 30 -1.92 -10.23 -2.17
CA TYR A 30 -0.94 -9.23 -1.75
C TYR A 30 -0.88 -9.03 -0.23
N SER A 31 -2.01 -9.16 0.47
CA SER A 31 -2.02 -9.16 1.93
C SER A 31 -1.24 -10.35 2.49
N ASN A 32 -1.43 -11.55 1.92
CA ASN A 32 -0.65 -12.73 2.32
C ASN A 32 0.83 -12.52 2.04
N LEU A 33 1.17 -12.00 0.87
CA LEU A 33 2.56 -11.72 0.50
C LEU A 33 3.25 -10.74 1.47
N LEU A 34 2.56 -9.71 1.98
CA LEU A 34 3.13 -8.82 2.99
C LEU A 34 3.41 -9.55 4.32
N ASN A 35 2.50 -10.44 4.74
CA ASN A 35 2.54 -11.08 6.06
C ASN A 35 3.42 -12.34 6.11
N GLU A 36 3.58 -13.05 5.00
CA GLU A 36 4.44 -14.22 4.89
C GLU A 36 5.93 -13.82 4.83
N ASN A 37 6.83 -14.77 5.09
CA ASN A 37 8.28 -14.51 5.03
C ASN A 37 8.91 -14.88 3.68
N SER A 38 8.09 -15.20 2.68
CA SER A 38 8.51 -15.67 1.36
C SER A 38 9.00 -14.50 0.50
N PHE A 39 10.09 -14.70 -0.24
CA PHE A 39 10.60 -13.80 -1.29
C PHE A 39 10.93 -12.35 -0.90
N LYS A 40 11.02 -12.04 0.40
CA LYS A 40 11.43 -10.72 0.90
C LYS A 40 12.92 -10.50 0.65
N ASP A 41 13.25 -9.43 -0.07
CA ASP A 41 14.58 -9.10 -0.58
C ASP A 41 15.06 -7.70 -0.15
N PHE A 42 14.35 -7.09 0.80
CA PHE A 42 14.66 -5.76 1.32
C PHE A 42 14.22 -5.59 2.78
N SER A 43 14.97 -4.79 3.54
CA SER A 43 14.69 -4.47 4.94
C SER A 43 14.53 -2.97 5.15
N ILE A 44 13.40 -2.56 5.74
CA ILE A 44 13.19 -1.20 6.22
C ILE A 44 13.42 -1.20 7.72
N PHE A 45 14.36 -0.40 8.19
CA PHE A 45 14.59 -0.15 9.61
C PHE A 45 13.90 1.16 9.99
N VAL A 46 13.05 1.11 11.02
CA VAL A 46 12.32 2.25 11.58
C VAL A 46 12.62 2.40 13.08
N GLU A 47 12.09 3.44 13.72
CA GLU A 47 12.47 3.87 15.08
C GLU A 47 13.92 4.40 15.14
N ASN A 48 14.38 4.79 16.34
CA ASN A 48 15.71 5.39 16.49
C ASN A 48 16.83 4.35 16.31
N GLU A 49 18.05 4.82 16.02
CA GLU A 49 19.22 3.96 15.81
C GLU A 49 19.58 3.08 17.01
N SER A 50 19.18 3.49 18.22
CA SER A 50 19.45 2.72 19.45
C SER A 50 18.50 1.53 19.63
N ASN A 51 17.33 1.52 19.00
CA ASN A 51 16.37 0.42 19.01
C ASN A 51 15.63 0.31 17.67
N PRO A 52 16.32 -0.11 16.59
CA PRO A 52 15.71 -0.16 15.28
C PRO A 52 14.77 -1.37 15.15
N PHE A 53 13.59 -1.15 14.58
CA PHE A 53 12.66 -2.22 14.22
C PHE A 53 12.81 -2.58 12.74
N GLU A 54 13.13 -3.85 12.44
CA GLU A 54 13.27 -4.35 11.07
C GLU A 54 11.92 -4.80 10.50
N ILE A 55 11.58 -4.32 9.31
CA ILE A 55 10.44 -4.78 8.51
C ILE A 55 10.94 -5.29 7.16
N LYS A 56 10.86 -6.61 6.96
CA LYS A 56 11.22 -7.26 5.69
C LYS A 56 10.11 -7.14 4.65
N VAL A 57 10.46 -6.75 3.42
CA VAL A 57 9.55 -6.38 2.33
C VAL A 57 10.12 -6.76 0.94
N HIS A 58 9.36 -6.48 -0.11
CA HIS A 58 9.69 -6.77 -1.51
C HIS A 58 10.06 -5.50 -2.28
N LYS A 59 11.26 -5.43 -2.85
CA LYS A 59 11.75 -4.31 -3.68
C LYS A 59 10.79 -4.00 -4.83
N SER A 60 10.33 -5.04 -5.52
CA SER A 60 9.46 -4.92 -6.70
C SER A 60 8.15 -4.20 -6.40
N ILE A 61 7.49 -4.53 -5.29
CA ILE A 61 6.23 -3.93 -4.88
C ILE A 61 6.45 -2.47 -4.46
N LEU A 62 7.45 -2.20 -3.61
CA LEU A 62 7.76 -0.83 -3.20
C LEU A 62 8.06 0.06 -4.42
N SER A 63 8.92 -0.42 -5.31
CA SER A 63 9.37 0.29 -6.50
C SER A 63 8.23 0.60 -7.48
N LEU A 64 7.27 -0.31 -7.65
CA LEU A 64 6.11 -0.09 -8.53
C LEU A 64 5.10 0.91 -7.94
N ARG A 65 4.98 0.94 -6.61
CA ARG A 65 3.88 1.62 -5.91
C ARG A 65 4.27 2.95 -5.28
N SER A 66 5.57 3.25 -5.23
CA SER A 66 6.10 4.48 -4.66
C SER A 66 7.26 5.01 -5.51
N PRO A 67 7.11 6.19 -6.13
CA PRO A 67 8.21 6.85 -6.83
C PRO A 67 9.43 7.13 -5.94
N PHE A 68 9.24 7.32 -4.63
CA PHE A 68 10.34 7.43 -3.66
C PHE A 68 11.17 6.15 -3.65
N PHE A 69 10.54 5.00 -3.40
CA PHE A 69 11.25 3.72 -3.36
C PHE A 69 11.80 3.33 -4.74
N ASN A 70 11.10 3.65 -5.84
CA ASN A 70 11.61 3.44 -7.18
C ASN A 70 12.95 4.15 -7.40
N LYS A 71 13.01 5.43 -7.05
CA LYS A 71 14.22 6.24 -7.17
C LYS A 71 15.33 5.70 -6.27
N PHE A 72 15.02 5.49 -4.98
CA PHE A 72 15.99 4.97 -4.01
C PHE A 72 16.60 3.63 -4.46
N LEU A 73 15.78 2.66 -4.86
CA LEU A 73 16.25 1.33 -5.26
C LEU A 73 17.02 1.33 -6.59
N ARG A 74 16.80 2.32 -7.46
CA ARG A 74 17.58 2.49 -8.68
C ARG A 74 18.94 3.13 -8.41
N GLU A 75 19.00 4.09 -7.50
CA GLU A 75 20.24 4.79 -7.12
C GLU A 75 21.12 3.93 -6.20
N GLN A 76 20.50 3.09 -5.38
CA GLN A 76 21.15 2.20 -4.40
C GLN A 76 20.89 0.74 -4.77
N ASN A 77 21.14 0.35 -6.02
CA ASN A 77 20.81 -0.99 -6.52
C ASN A 77 21.45 -2.16 -5.73
N GLU A 78 22.60 -1.93 -5.11
CA GLU A 78 23.31 -2.92 -4.30
C GLU A 78 22.84 -2.97 -2.83
N THR A 79 22.04 -2.00 -2.35
CA THR A 79 21.55 -2.04 -0.97
C THR A 79 20.38 -3.01 -0.82
N ASP A 80 20.38 -3.75 0.28
CA ASP A 80 19.28 -4.60 0.74
C ASP A 80 18.48 -3.94 1.88
N LYS A 81 18.81 -2.70 2.25
CA LYS A 81 18.15 -2.01 3.36
C LYS A 81 18.06 -0.48 3.23
N ILE A 82 17.17 0.09 4.03
CA ILE A 82 17.02 1.54 4.26
C ILE A 82 16.69 1.81 5.72
N PHE A 83 17.19 2.93 6.26
CA PHE A 83 16.85 3.44 7.59
C PHE A 83 15.92 4.64 7.44
N LEU A 84 14.77 4.61 8.11
CA LEU A 84 13.72 5.63 8.07
C LEU A 84 13.33 6.00 9.51
N ASN A 85 14.29 6.51 10.26
CA ASN A 85 14.20 6.71 11.72
C ASN A 85 13.15 7.74 12.14
N GLN A 86 12.65 8.55 11.20
CA GLN A 86 11.56 9.50 11.42
C GLN A 86 10.17 8.85 11.53
N PHE A 87 10.05 7.56 11.18
CA PHE A 87 8.79 6.84 11.29
C PHE A 87 8.88 5.79 12.39
N ASN A 88 7.75 5.52 13.03
CA ASN A 88 7.60 4.39 13.94
C ASN A 88 7.06 3.14 13.20
N LYS A 89 7.11 2.00 13.88
CA LYS A 89 6.59 0.72 13.37
C LYS A 89 5.14 0.82 12.87
N LYS A 90 4.24 1.40 13.67
CA LYS A 90 2.79 1.44 13.36
C LYS A 90 2.51 2.25 12.09
N GLU A 91 3.18 3.39 11.94
CA GLU A 91 3.11 4.23 10.75
C GLU A 91 3.57 3.49 9.50
N MET A 92 4.75 2.87 9.58
CA MET A 92 5.32 2.14 8.44
C MET A 92 4.48 0.93 8.07
N GLU A 93 3.98 0.16 9.04
CA GLU A 93 3.05 -0.94 8.79
C GLU A 93 1.79 -0.45 8.07
N SER A 94 1.19 0.66 8.52
CA SER A 94 -0.03 1.21 7.91
C SER A 94 0.18 1.57 6.44
N ILE A 95 1.34 2.15 6.12
CA ILE A 95 1.69 2.53 4.75
C ILE A 95 2.05 1.32 3.89
N LEU A 96 2.69 0.30 4.45
CA LEU A 96 2.95 -0.94 3.71
C LEU A 96 1.64 -1.64 3.33
N LYS A 97 0.62 -1.63 4.20
CA LYS A 97 -0.72 -2.15 3.85
C LYS A 97 -1.32 -1.41 2.66
N TYR A 98 -1.20 -0.09 2.64
CA TYR A 98 -1.64 0.72 1.50
C TYR A 98 -0.83 0.40 0.22
N ILE A 99 0.50 0.31 0.33
CA ILE A 99 1.37 0.01 -0.80
C ILE A 99 1.03 -1.34 -1.44
N TYR A 100 0.84 -2.38 -0.62
CA TYR A 100 0.61 -3.75 -1.11
C TYR A 100 -0.81 -3.96 -1.62
N TYR A 101 -1.83 -3.51 -0.88
CA TYR A 101 -3.21 -3.89 -1.19
C TYR A 101 -4.23 -2.75 -1.01
N GLY A 102 -3.75 -1.50 -0.99
CA GLY A 102 -4.58 -0.30 -1.07
C GLY A 102 -5.47 -0.06 0.15
N ASN A 103 -5.28 -0.80 1.24
CA ASN A 103 -6.07 -0.64 2.45
C ASN A 103 -5.44 0.41 3.34
N ILE A 104 -6.29 1.28 3.89
CA ILE A 104 -5.90 2.21 4.92
C ILE A 104 -7.03 2.35 5.95
N SER A 105 -6.64 2.37 7.21
CA SER A 105 -7.52 2.64 8.34
C SER A 105 -7.24 4.03 8.88
N PHE A 106 -8.29 4.83 9.07
CA PHE A 106 -8.22 6.15 9.68
C PHE A 106 -8.79 6.05 11.09
N GLU A 107 -7.95 6.15 12.10
CA GLU A 107 -8.37 5.99 13.50
C GLU A 107 -8.91 7.30 14.09
N ASN A 108 -8.24 8.43 13.81
CA ASN A 108 -8.57 9.76 14.33
C ASN A 108 -7.97 10.87 13.44
N GLN A 109 -8.20 12.14 13.78
CA GLN A 109 -7.67 13.29 13.02
C GLN A 109 -6.14 13.40 13.04
N GLU A 110 -5.50 13.09 14.16
CA GLU A 110 -4.03 13.11 14.27
C GLU A 110 -3.40 12.08 13.31
N ASN A 111 -3.96 10.87 13.26
CA ASN A 111 -3.58 9.82 12.34
C ASN A 111 -3.78 10.22 10.87
N LEU A 112 -4.80 11.02 10.54
CA LEU A 112 -4.99 11.55 9.19
C LEU A 112 -3.85 12.50 8.78
N ILE A 113 -3.45 13.41 9.67
CA ILE A 113 -2.34 14.36 9.40
C ILE A 113 -1.03 13.60 9.23
N GLN A 114 -0.72 12.65 10.11
CA GLN A 114 0.46 11.80 9.99
C GLN A 114 0.47 11.02 8.67
N LEU A 115 -0.64 10.37 8.30
CA LEU A 115 -0.75 9.65 7.04
C LEU A 115 -0.62 10.58 5.82
N LEU A 116 -1.05 11.84 5.93
CA LEU A 116 -0.86 12.83 4.87
C LEU A 116 0.63 13.13 4.68
N GLU A 117 1.37 13.41 5.76
CA GLU A 117 2.81 13.68 5.71
C GLU A 117 3.56 12.48 5.12
N ILE A 118 3.24 11.27 5.57
CA ILE A 118 3.89 10.05 5.08
C ILE A 118 3.54 9.79 3.60
N SER A 119 2.29 10.08 3.18
CA SER A 119 1.90 9.95 1.76
C SER A 119 2.69 10.90 0.86
N ILE A 120 2.98 12.11 1.32
CA ILE A 120 3.80 13.07 0.58
C ILE A 120 5.25 12.58 0.52
N TYR A 121 5.80 12.13 1.65
CA TYR A 121 7.17 11.61 1.74
C TYR A 121 7.41 10.46 0.75
N PHE A 122 6.53 9.45 0.75
CA PHE A 122 6.63 8.30 -0.15
C PHE A 122 6.02 8.53 -1.54
N LYS A 123 5.56 9.74 -1.85
CA LYS A 123 4.96 10.12 -3.15
C LYS A 123 3.77 9.22 -3.53
N LEU A 124 2.86 9.01 -2.59
CA LEU A 124 1.64 8.21 -2.72
C LEU A 124 0.46 9.12 -3.08
N ASP A 125 0.41 9.62 -4.32
CA ASP A 125 -0.52 10.69 -4.73
C ASP A 125 -1.99 10.34 -4.53
N LEU A 126 -2.42 9.13 -4.88
CA LEU A 126 -3.80 8.70 -4.66
C LEU A 126 -4.15 8.65 -3.16
N LEU A 127 -3.21 8.26 -2.30
CA LEU A 127 -3.45 8.27 -0.86
C LEU A 127 -3.62 9.70 -0.35
N LYS A 128 -2.74 10.60 -0.77
CA LYS A 128 -2.82 12.02 -0.47
C LYS A 128 -4.19 12.60 -0.85
N GLU A 129 -4.67 12.31 -2.06
CA GLU A 129 -5.99 12.75 -2.52
C GLU A 129 -7.15 12.18 -1.69
N ILE A 130 -7.09 10.90 -1.30
CA ILE A 130 -8.10 10.26 -0.45
C ILE A 130 -8.16 10.95 0.92
N ILE A 131 -7.01 11.25 1.51
CA ILE A 131 -6.92 11.91 2.81
C ILE A 131 -7.41 13.36 2.72
N GLN A 132 -7.04 14.08 1.66
CA GLN A 132 -7.46 15.48 1.46
C GLN A 132 -8.97 15.64 1.34
N LYS A 133 -9.69 14.64 0.83
CA LYS A 133 -11.17 14.63 0.76
C LYS A 133 -11.86 14.36 2.10
N LYS A 134 -11.11 14.08 3.16
CA LYS A 134 -11.63 13.83 4.52
C LYS A 134 -11.52 15.03 5.45
N PHE A 135 -10.79 16.07 5.03
CA PHE A 135 -10.85 17.40 5.63
C PHE A 135 -12.04 18.18 5.06
#